data_AF-A0A166EGF0-F1
#
_entry.id   AF-A0A166EGF0-F1
#
_cell.length_a   1.000
_cell.length_b   1.000
_cell.length_c   1.000
_cell.angle_alpha   90.00
_cell.angle_beta   90.00
_cell.angle_gamma   90.00
#
_symmetry.space_group_name_H-M   'P 1'
#
loop_
_entity.id
_entity.type
_entity.pdbx_description
1 polymer ?
#
loop_
_entity_poly.entity_id
_entity_poly.type
_entity_poly.pdbx_seq_one_letter_code
_entity_poly.pdbx_strand_id
1 'polypeptide(L)'
;MSARIPGVSLLPNEILLWIFKLVAREEWEASSYFRNGVPAWVLSIPHVCSRWRTLALGSSMLWTRVSPHFSLGCYEAHLERAGRAHLHPVISLQEKLSHDLELRVDTLSERAAAIDVIIREGPTEDMEDEDEYDDDQDALYWLHLLENMGSHMETLTLTQPESKYPLELPYAHWYFHDALRHLAISCPHLIASSWIVHETELFSNLSSLTILAVIETSSLRMLCHHMKRLEQFVCTAPKPSVFRTDRPFEREESPLKMDNLRELTLGLAGQPNTEHFLAALDLPLLEHFHIRFRVSDAAWVKSIPQLISDLTAVLRPLLTHVTHAEVLAHDEAEAALILSRTPIDAPVVVVMLDVENADSKSKAHVLKLFSVLLPKLALEDVRTLGLADVHTLPNWRELLGCFSHVQEVWYMRPKYWHQVVADCELFKALWSEKTTCHTSPRMTHNGLLLLRSLRKITFTGRPMRFAGLRRDETAVVVFNKWTAHPNQRHLFELLRLADRVGRLDGSKRRVEFVFEDVEGHQEEILVSLEQGGGREVQTDGSRIVARSRLNT
;
A
#
# COMPACT_ATOMS: atom_id res chain seq x y z
N MET A 1 -47.74 -3.95 -1.17
CA MET A 1 -46.97 -3.53 -2.36
C MET A 1 -45.51 -3.53 -1.97
N SER A 2 -44.75 -4.56 -2.37
CA SER A 2 -43.30 -4.62 -2.10
C SER A 2 -42.61 -3.64 -3.03
N ALA A 3 -41.89 -2.66 -2.48
CA ALA A 3 -41.08 -1.73 -3.25
C ALA A 3 -40.03 -2.55 -4.00
N ARG A 4 -40.19 -2.69 -5.32
CA ARG A 4 -39.13 -3.23 -6.17
C ARG A 4 -37.96 -2.26 -6.06
N ILE A 5 -36.94 -2.66 -5.31
CA ILE A 5 -35.63 -2.00 -5.34
C ILE A 5 -35.28 -1.84 -6.83
N PRO A 6 -34.92 -0.63 -7.31
CA PRO A 6 -34.51 -0.44 -8.69
C PRO A 6 -33.31 -1.34 -8.93
N GLY A 7 -33.60 -2.51 -9.49
CA GLY A 7 -32.72 -3.66 -9.46
C GLY A 7 -31.58 -3.49 -10.44
N VAL A 8 -30.58 -4.36 -10.29
CA VAL A 8 -29.42 -4.55 -11.18
C VAL A 8 -29.77 -4.49 -12.68
N SER A 9 -31.02 -4.77 -13.06
CA SER A 9 -31.55 -4.61 -14.43
C SER A 9 -31.50 -3.19 -15.00
N LEU A 10 -31.40 -2.15 -14.17
CA LEU A 10 -31.31 -0.74 -14.58
C LEU A 10 -29.87 -0.21 -14.69
N LEU A 11 -28.86 -1.00 -14.31
CA LEU A 11 -27.47 -0.57 -14.43
C LEU A 11 -27.11 -0.30 -15.91
N PRO A 12 -26.31 0.72 -16.23
CA PRO A 12 -25.76 0.92 -17.57
C PRO A 12 -24.90 -0.27 -18.04
N ASN A 13 -24.77 -0.43 -19.36
CA ASN A 13 -24.01 -1.55 -19.94
C ASN A 13 -22.53 -1.52 -19.53
N GLU A 14 -21.98 -0.32 -19.41
CA GLU A 14 -20.59 -0.05 -19.03
C GLU A 14 -20.32 -0.56 -17.62
N ILE A 15 -21.24 -0.29 -16.69
CA ILE A 15 -21.16 -0.76 -15.30
C ILE A 15 -21.29 -2.28 -15.24
N LEU A 16 -22.19 -2.88 -16.02
CA LEU A 16 -22.32 -4.33 -16.10
C LEU A 16 -21.04 -4.98 -16.64
N LEU A 17 -20.46 -4.44 -17.71
CA LEU A 17 -19.20 -4.93 -18.26
C LEU A 17 -18.04 -4.78 -17.27
N TRP A 18 -18.01 -3.70 -16.49
CA TRP A 18 -17.02 -3.52 -15.44
C TRP A 18 -17.18 -4.58 -14.33
N ILE A 19 -18.42 -4.84 -13.89
CA ILE A 19 -18.72 -5.94 -12.96
C ILE A 19 -18.29 -7.29 -13.54
N PHE A 20 -18.56 -7.56 -14.83
CA PHE A 20 -18.15 -8.83 -15.46
C PHE A 20 -16.65 -8.99 -15.50
N LYS A 21 -15.91 -7.91 -15.78
CA LYS A 21 -14.43 -7.91 -15.74
C LYS A 21 -13.92 -8.23 -14.33
N LEU A 22 -14.53 -7.65 -13.30
CA LEU A 22 -14.15 -7.93 -11.91
C LEU A 22 -14.42 -9.39 -11.53
N VAL A 23 -15.59 -9.93 -11.89
CA VAL A 23 -15.93 -11.34 -11.64
C VAL A 23 -14.98 -12.28 -12.39
N ALA A 24 -14.72 -12.01 -13.67
CA ALA A 24 -13.78 -12.82 -14.45
C ALA A 24 -12.36 -12.76 -13.84
N ARG A 25 -11.92 -11.58 -13.39
CA ARG A 25 -10.62 -11.38 -12.71
C ARG A 25 -10.52 -12.14 -11.39
N GLU A 26 -11.49 -12.00 -10.51
CA GLU A 26 -11.50 -12.71 -9.23
C GLU A 26 -11.45 -14.23 -9.44
N GLU A 27 -12.16 -14.74 -10.45
CA GLU A 27 -12.10 -16.15 -10.78
C GLU A 27 -10.73 -16.57 -11.32
N TRP A 28 -10.08 -15.76 -12.16
CA TRP A 28 -8.73 -16.03 -12.67
C TRP A 28 -7.68 -16.15 -11.57
N GLU A 29 -7.82 -15.34 -10.53
CA GLU A 29 -6.93 -15.35 -9.36
C GLU A 29 -7.22 -16.56 -8.44
N ALA A 30 -8.35 -17.24 -8.60
CA ALA A 30 -8.70 -18.41 -7.81
C ALA A 30 -7.96 -19.68 -8.29
N SER A 31 -7.46 -20.47 -7.35
CA SER A 31 -6.75 -21.73 -7.64
C SER A 31 -7.61 -22.77 -8.38
N SER A 32 -8.94 -22.66 -8.28
CA SER A 32 -9.93 -23.51 -8.95
C SER A 32 -10.01 -23.29 -10.47
N TYR A 33 -9.62 -22.11 -10.97
CA TYR A 33 -9.68 -21.77 -12.39
C TYR A 33 -8.97 -22.77 -13.28
N PHE A 34 -7.79 -23.23 -12.84
CA PHE A 34 -6.95 -24.14 -13.59
C PHE A 34 -7.43 -25.59 -13.54
N ARG A 35 -8.29 -25.95 -12.58
CA ARG A 35 -8.76 -27.33 -12.42
C ARG A 35 -9.94 -27.67 -13.32
N ASN A 36 -10.74 -26.68 -13.71
CA ASN A 36 -12.07 -26.94 -14.28
C ASN A 36 -12.12 -26.92 -15.82
N GLY A 37 -11.02 -26.64 -16.53
CA GLY A 37 -10.94 -26.61 -18.01
C GLY A 37 -11.87 -25.60 -18.71
N VAL A 38 -12.78 -24.96 -17.95
CA VAL A 38 -13.77 -23.98 -18.34
C VAL A 38 -13.97 -23.02 -17.16
N PRO A 39 -13.85 -21.70 -17.36
CA PRO A 39 -14.14 -20.72 -16.31
C PRO A 39 -15.64 -20.74 -15.92
N ALA A 40 -15.95 -20.70 -14.64
CA ALA A 40 -17.29 -20.58 -14.08
C ALA A 40 -18.03 -19.30 -14.53
N TRP A 41 -17.33 -18.19 -14.78
CA TRP A 41 -17.93 -16.95 -15.28
C TRP A 41 -18.54 -17.17 -16.67
N VAL A 42 -17.92 -18.02 -17.51
CA VAL A 42 -18.43 -18.39 -18.84
C VAL A 42 -19.78 -19.10 -18.73
N LEU A 43 -20.00 -19.87 -17.65
CA LEU A 43 -21.25 -20.58 -17.40
C LEU A 43 -22.27 -19.79 -16.58
N SER A 44 -21.83 -18.82 -15.78
CA SER A 44 -22.71 -18.08 -14.86
C SER A 44 -23.22 -16.77 -15.47
N ILE A 45 -22.33 -15.90 -15.94
CA ILE A 45 -22.70 -14.55 -16.40
C ILE A 45 -23.67 -14.59 -17.59
N PRO A 46 -23.40 -15.36 -18.66
CA PRO A 46 -24.30 -15.41 -19.82
C PRO A 46 -25.65 -16.08 -19.54
N HIS A 47 -25.83 -16.72 -18.39
CA HIS A 47 -27.05 -17.46 -18.04
C HIS A 47 -28.01 -16.67 -17.13
N VAL A 48 -27.62 -15.49 -16.65
CA VAL A 48 -28.48 -14.63 -15.80
C VAL A 48 -29.68 -14.08 -16.58
N CYS A 49 -29.45 -13.42 -17.72
CA CYS A 49 -30.51 -12.92 -18.60
C CYS A 49 -29.98 -12.66 -20.02
N SER A 50 -30.88 -12.41 -20.98
CA SER A 50 -30.51 -12.14 -22.39
C SER A 50 -29.60 -10.92 -22.56
N ARG A 51 -29.82 -9.87 -21.76
CA ARG A 51 -28.97 -8.67 -21.77
C ARG A 51 -27.53 -8.99 -21.35
N TRP A 52 -27.36 -9.75 -20.27
CA TRP A 52 -26.05 -10.15 -19.77
C TRP A 52 -25.34 -11.09 -20.74
N ARG A 53 -26.07 -12.04 -21.33
CA ARG A 53 -25.56 -12.90 -22.41
C ARG A 53 -24.99 -12.08 -23.57
N THR A 54 -25.76 -11.11 -24.06
CA THR A 54 -25.36 -10.28 -25.20
C THR A 54 -24.09 -9.48 -24.87
N LEU A 55 -24.03 -8.88 -23.68
CA LEU A 55 -22.87 -8.11 -23.24
C LEU A 55 -21.63 -9.00 -23.03
N ALA A 56 -21.77 -10.13 -22.33
CA ALA A 56 -20.66 -11.01 -22.02
C ALA A 56 -20.09 -11.69 -23.27
N LEU A 57 -20.95 -12.22 -24.14
CA LEU A 57 -20.52 -12.87 -25.38
C LEU A 57 -20.01 -11.86 -26.42
N GLY A 58 -20.53 -10.62 -26.42
CA GLY A 58 -20.15 -9.58 -27.38
C GLY A 58 -18.93 -8.75 -26.99
N SER A 59 -18.44 -8.87 -25.76
CA SER A 59 -17.29 -8.09 -25.26
C SER A 59 -16.00 -8.89 -25.40
N SER A 60 -15.22 -8.64 -26.46
CA SER A 60 -13.93 -9.30 -26.72
C SER A 60 -12.96 -9.28 -25.53
N MET A 61 -12.95 -8.18 -24.76
CA MET A 61 -12.08 -8.00 -23.59
C MET A 61 -12.30 -9.03 -22.47
N LEU A 62 -13.45 -9.71 -22.41
CA LEU A 62 -13.68 -10.78 -21.43
C LEU A 62 -13.04 -12.11 -21.86
N TRP A 63 -12.68 -12.24 -23.13
CA TRP A 63 -12.18 -13.47 -23.74
C TRP A 63 -10.68 -13.41 -24.06
N THR A 64 -9.99 -12.31 -23.74
CA THR A 64 -8.56 -12.13 -24.04
C THR A 64 -7.65 -12.93 -23.14
N ARG A 65 -8.07 -13.27 -21.92
CA ARG A 65 -7.29 -14.13 -21.02
C ARG A 65 -7.58 -15.59 -21.30
N VAL A 66 -6.59 -16.28 -21.84
CA VAL A 66 -6.73 -17.65 -22.36
C VAL A 66 -5.67 -18.53 -21.72
N SER A 67 -6.07 -19.73 -21.30
CA SER A 67 -5.14 -20.75 -20.81
C SER A 67 -5.01 -21.86 -21.85
N PRO A 68 -3.78 -22.36 -22.14
CA PRO A 68 -3.60 -23.52 -23.01
C PRO A 68 -4.28 -24.78 -22.43
N HIS A 69 -4.42 -24.83 -21.10
CA HIS A 69 -5.04 -25.93 -20.34
C HIS A 69 -6.57 -25.95 -20.41
N PHE A 70 -7.19 -25.02 -21.14
CA PHE A 70 -8.63 -25.08 -21.38
C PHE A 70 -9.01 -26.33 -22.20
N SER A 71 -10.24 -26.80 -22.00
CA SER A 71 -10.84 -27.76 -22.93
C SER A 71 -10.82 -27.16 -24.34
N LEU A 72 -10.61 -27.99 -25.37
CA LEU A 72 -10.41 -27.50 -26.75
C LEU A 72 -11.52 -26.54 -27.19
N GLY A 73 -12.78 -26.89 -26.97
CA GLY A 73 -13.91 -26.03 -27.32
C GLY A 73 -13.95 -24.71 -26.53
N CYS A 74 -13.46 -24.69 -25.30
CA CYS A 74 -13.33 -23.46 -24.51
C CYS A 74 -12.17 -22.59 -25.01
N TYR A 75 -11.03 -23.19 -25.36
CA TYR A 75 -9.88 -22.52 -25.94
C TYR A 75 -10.25 -21.83 -27.27
N GLU A 76 -10.87 -22.56 -28.19
CA GLU A 76 -11.35 -22.04 -29.48
C GLU A 76 -12.39 -20.93 -29.28
N ALA A 77 -13.34 -21.14 -28.36
CA ALA A 77 -14.37 -20.16 -28.00
C ALA A 77 -13.78 -18.83 -27.51
N HIS A 78 -12.66 -18.86 -26.77
CA HIS A 78 -11.96 -17.65 -26.33
C HIS A 78 -11.23 -16.98 -27.48
N LEU A 79 -10.49 -17.73 -28.30
CA LEU A 79 -9.79 -17.18 -29.46
C LEU A 79 -10.75 -16.51 -30.46
N GLU A 80 -11.86 -17.18 -30.77
CA GLU A 80 -12.89 -16.67 -31.68
C GLU A 80 -13.49 -15.37 -31.15
N ARG A 81 -13.89 -15.33 -29.87
CA ARG A 81 -14.56 -14.17 -29.27
C ARG A 81 -13.63 -13.02 -28.93
N ALA A 82 -12.35 -13.31 -28.63
CA ALA A 82 -11.32 -12.28 -28.53
C ALA A 82 -11.14 -11.57 -29.88
N GLY A 83 -11.41 -12.25 -31.00
CA GLY A 83 -11.36 -11.69 -32.34
C GLY A 83 -9.94 -11.23 -32.67
N ARG A 84 -9.72 -9.92 -32.82
CA ARG A 84 -8.40 -9.31 -33.06
C ARG A 84 -7.79 -8.63 -31.83
N ALA A 85 -8.42 -8.73 -30.66
CA ALA A 85 -7.86 -8.18 -29.45
C ALA A 85 -6.52 -8.87 -29.11
N HIS A 86 -5.60 -8.13 -28.50
CA HIS A 86 -4.39 -8.69 -27.92
C HIS A 86 -4.77 -9.69 -26.83
N LEU A 87 -4.09 -10.82 -26.84
CA LEU A 87 -4.31 -11.88 -25.88
C LEU A 87 -3.49 -11.60 -24.61
N HIS A 88 -3.97 -12.15 -23.51
CA HIS A 88 -3.28 -12.22 -22.23
C HIS A 88 -3.20 -13.68 -21.76
N PRO A 89 -2.29 -14.48 -22.34
CA PRO A 89 -2.12 -15.87 -21.97
C PRO A 89 -1.85 -16.06 -20.48
N VAL A 90 -2.46 -17.10 -19.90
CA VAL A 90 -2.20 -17.53 -18.52
C VAL A 90 -1.69 -18.97 -18.54
N ILE A 91 -0.40 -19.13 -18.30
CA ILE A 91 0.31 -20.40 -18.43
C ILE A 91 0.61 -20.93 -17.04
N SER A 92 0.04 -22.08 -16.69
CA SER A 92 0.37 -22.78 -15.44
C SER A 92 1.42 -23.84 -15.73
N LEU A 93 2.55 -23.74 -15.05
CA LEU A 93 3.67 -24.67 -15.11
C LEU A 93 3.55 -25.59 -13.90
N GLN A 94 3.01 -26.79 -14.12
CA GLN A 94 2.90 -27.82 -13.08
C GLN A 94 3.53 -29.14 -13.56
N GLU A 95 3.45 -29.41 -14.86
CA GLU A 95 3.90 -30.65 -15.50
C GLU A 95 4.46 -30.33 -16.89
N LYS A 96 5.18 -31.31 -17.47
CA LYS A 96 5.63 -31.25 -18.86
C LYS A 96 4.45 -30.97 -19.77
N LEU A 97 4.58 -29.92 -20.60
CA LEU A 97 3.53 -29.60 -21.57
C LEU A 97 3.46 -30.74 -22.58
N SER A 98 2.25 -31.20 -22.87
CA SER A 98 2.05 -32.09 -24.02
C SER A 98 2.29 -31.31 -25.31
N HIS A 99 2.64 -32.01 -26.38
CA HIS A 99 2.82 -31.39 -27.69
C HIS A 99 1.60 -30.56 -28.14
N ASP A 100 0.39 -31.00 -27.80
CA ASP A 100 -0.83 -30.25 -28.08
C ASP A 100 -0.91 -28.92 -27.31
N LEU A 101 -0.40 -28.87 -26.08
CA LEU A 101 -0.34 -27.65 -25.28
C LEU A 101 0.74 -26.70 -25.80
N GLU A 102 1.88 -27.21 -26.26
CA GLU A 102 2.93 -26.41 -26.92
C GLU A 102 2.36 -25.66 -28.12
N LEU A 103 1.68 -26.36 -29.04
CA LEU A 103 1.07 -25.75 -30.22
C LEU A 103 0.05 -24.65 -29.86
N ARG A 104 -0.69 -24.84 -28.77
CA ARG A 104 -1.61 -23.83 -28.25
C ARG A 104 -0.88 -22.63 -27.66
N VAL A 105 0.23 -22.84 -26.97
CA VAL A 105 1.08 -21.76 -26.44
C VAL A 105 1.66 -20.94 -27.59
N ASP A 106 2.15 -21.59 -28.65
CA ASP A 106 2.65 -20.90 -29.85
C ASP A 106 1.57 -20.03 -30.50
N THR A 107 0.36 -20.55 -30.63
CA THR A 107 -0.78 -19.78 -31.16
C THR A 107 -1.12 -18.56 -30.28
N LEU A 108 -0.99 -18.71 -28.96
CA LEU A 108 -1.23 -17.63 -28.01
C LEU A 108 -0.13 -16.56 -28.07
N SER A 109 1.11 -16.97 -28.26
CA SER A 109 2.29 -16.11 -28.17
C SER A 109 2.38 -15.09 -29.31
N GLU A 110 1.90 -15.44 -30.52
CA GLU A 110 1.87 -14.54 -31.67
C GLU A 110 1.02 -13.27 -31.45
N ARG A 111 0.05 -13.35 -30.54
CA ARG A 111 -0.92 -12.27 -30.25
C ARG A 111 -0.83 -11.73 -28.83
N ALA A 112 0.11 -12.23 -28.04
CA ALA A 112 0.25 -11.86 -26.65
C ALA A 112 0.82 -10.44 -26.53
N ALA A 113 0.12 -9.57 -25.82
CA ALA A 113 0.69 -8.30 -25.35
C ALA A 113 1.12 -8.38 -23.87
N ALA A 114 0.51 -9.30 -23.13
CA ALA A 114 0.79 -9.55 -21.71
C ALA A 114 0.75 -11.05 -21.45
N ILE A 115 1.58 -11.57 -20.54
CA ILE A 115 1.59 -12.99 -20.20
C ILE A 115 1.70 -13.16 -18.68
N ASP A 116 0.86 -14.03 -18.13
CA ASP A 116 0.95 -14.44 -16.74
C ASP A 116 1.40 -15.90 -16.67
N VAL A 117 2.57 -16.13 -16.10
CA VAL A 117 3.14 -17.45 -15.84
C VAL A 117 2.96 -17.77 -14.35
N ILE A 118 2.28 -18.87 -14.08
CA ILE A 118 2.05 -19.39 -12.73
C ILE A 118 2.90 -20.63 -12.55
N ILE A 119 3.90 -20.52 -11.68
CA ILE A 119 4.83 -21.59 -11.34
C ILE A 119 4.23 -22.36 -10.17
N ARG A 120 3.93 -23.64 -10.37
CA ARG A 120 3.43 -24.54 -9.34
C ARG A 120 4.52 -25.54 -9.00
N GLU A 121 4.49 -26.05 -7.77
CA GLU A 121 5.30 -27.21 -7.43
C GLU A 121 4.88 -28.38 -8.33
N GLY A 122 5.86 -28.94 -9.04
CA GLY A 122 5.68 -30.22 -9.73
C GLY A 122 5.39 -31.32 -8.71
N PRO A 123 4.78 -32.45 -9.14
CA PRO A 123 4.69 -33.61 -8.27
C PRO A 123 6.11 -33.97 -7.80
N THR A 124 6.33 -33.95 -6.49
CA THR A 124 7.51 -34.56 -5.86
C THR A 124 7.32 -36.07 -6.01
N GLU A 125 7.44 -36.59 -7.22
CA GLU A 125 7.59 -38.02 -7.39
C GLU A 125 8.89 -38.36 -6.64
N ASP A 126 8.78 -39.25 -5.66
CA ASP A 126 9.91 -39.82 -4.95
C ASP A 126 10.76 -40.54 -6.01
N MET A 127 11.64 -39.80 -6.69
CA MET A 127 12.54 -40.27 -7.73
C MET A 127 13.64 -41.12 -7.06
N GLU A 128 13.23 -42.24 -6.48
CA GLU A 128 14.12 -43.25 -5.89
C GLU A 128 14.76 -44.16 -6.96
N ASP A 129 14.37 -44.01 -8.23
CA ASP A 129 14.97 -44.75 -9.34
C ASP A 129 15.99 -43.86 -10.09
N GLU A 130 17.25 -43.97 -9.65
CA GLU A 130 18.48 -43.35 -10.22
C GLU A 130 18.82 -43.84 -11.64
N ASP A 131 17.87 -43.92 -12.56
CA ASP A 131 18.23 -44.05 -13.97
C ASP A 131 18.63 -42.64 -14.46
N GLU A 132 19.94 -42.44 -14.67
CA GLU A 132 20.58 -41.26 -15.30
C GLU A 132 19.84 -40.80 -16.57
N TYR A 133 18.77 -40.02 -16.42
CA TYR A 133 18.22 -39.22 -17.51
C TYR A 133 18.77 -37.81 -17.38
N ASP A 134 19.12 -37.21 -18.53
CA ASP A 134 19.52 -35.81 -18.73
C ASP A 134 18.35 -34.84 -18.36
N ASP A 135 17.80 -34.97 -17.15
CA ASP A 135 16.58 -34.31 -16.65
C ASP A 135 16.77 -32.80 -16.40
N ASP A 136 18.02 -32.31 -16.46
CA ASP A 136 18.31 -30.88 -16.41
C ASP A 136 17.67 -30.11 -17.59
N GLN A 137 17.33 -30.78 -18.70
CA GLN A 137 16.68 -30.13 -19.87
C GLN A 137 15.18 -29.87 -19.67
N ASP A 138 14.48 -30.66 -18.86
CA ASP A 138 13.02 -30.61 -18.80
C ASP A 138 12.50 -29.41 -17.98
N ALA A 139 13.23 -28.98 -16.95
CA ALA A 139 12.89 -27.79 -16.17
C ALA A 139 13.09 -26.47 -16.95
N LEU A 140 13.93 -26.49 -17.99
CA LEU A 140 14.23 -25.36 -18.87
C LEU A 140 13.26 -25.23 -20.05
N TYR A 141 12.51 -26.29 -20.38
CA TYR A 141 11.73 -26.36 -21.62
C TYR A 141 10.70 -25.23 -21.77
N TRP A 142 10.00 -24.85 -20.70
CA TRP A 142 8.98 -23.79 -20.79
C TRP A 142 9.57 -22.39 -20.99
N LEU A 143 10.85 -22.17 -20.66
CA LEU A 143 11.51 -20.90 -20.97
C LEU A 143 11.76 -20.77 -22.47
N HIS A 144 12.08 -21.86 -23.18
CA HIS A 144 12.13 -21.83 -24.64
C HIS A 144 10.79 -21.42 -25.27
N LEU A 145 9.67 -21.73 -24.60
CA LEU A 145 8.38 -21.21 -25.04
C LEU A 145 8.33 -19.69 -24.87
N LEU A 146 8.82 -19.14 -23.75
CA LEU A 146 8.94 -17.69 -23.53
C LEU A 146 9.88 -17.03 -24.55
N GLU A 147 10.98 -17.68 -24.92
CA GLU A 147 11.96 -17.19 -25.91
C GLU A 147 11.30 -16.88 -27.26
N ASN A 148 10.33 -17.69 -27.68
CA ASN A 148 9.60 -17.50 -28.92
C ASN A 148 8.38 -16.56 -28.78
N MET A 149 8.08 -16.05 -27.59
CA MET A 149 6.90 -15.19 -27.42
C MET A 149 7.15 -13.80 -27.97
N GLY A 150 6.12 -13.30 -28.66
CA GLY A 150 6.26 -12.30 -29.71
C GLY A 150 7.05 -11.05 -29.32
N SER A 151 7.72 -10.49 -30.33
CA SER A 151 8.42 -9.19 -30.30
C SER A 151 7.57 -7.97 -29.88
N HIS A 152 6.32 -8.19 -29.46
CA HIS A 152 5.35 -7.20 -29.02
C HIS A 152 4.89 -7.41 -27.57
N MET A 153 5.47 -8.36 -26.84
CA MET A 153 5.10 -8.58 -25.45
C MET A 153 5.60 -7.42 -24.58
N GLU A 154 4.67 -6.66 -24.01
CA GLU A 154 4.97 -5.49 -23.17
C GLU A 154 4.94 -5.84 -21.68
N THR A 155 4.20 -6.88 -21.28
CA THR A 155 4.00 -7.24 -19.86
C THR A 155 4.26 -8.71 -19.59
N LEU A 156 5.06 -9.02 -18.58
CA LEU A 156 5.29 -10.37 -18.08
C LEU A 156 5.05 -10.41 -16.56
N THR A 157 4.19 -11.32 -16.12
CA THR A 157 3.96 -11.62 -14.71
C THR A 157 4.43 -13.05 -14.43
N LEU A 158 5.30 -13.24 -13.45
CA LEU A 158 5.71 -14.53 -12.90
C LEU A 158 5.14 -14.65 -11.50
N THR A 159 4.37 -15.69 -11.19
CA THR A 159 3.76 -15.87 -9.86
C THR A 159 3.98 -17.29 -9.36
N GLN A 160 4.40 -17.43 -8.10
CA GLN A 160 4.49 -18.70 -7.40
C GLN A 160 3.67 -18.60 -6.11
N PRO A 161 2.37 -18.95 -6.13
CA PRO A 161 1.44 -18.63 -5.05
C PRO A 161 1.70 -19.42 -3.76
N GLU A 162 2.08 -20.69 -3.89
CA GLU A 162 2.33 -21.60 -2.77
C GLU A 162 3.52 -22.49 -3.14
N SER A 163 4.70 -22.18 -2.62
CA SER A 163 5.87 -23.05 -2.72
C SER A 163 6.57 -23.11 -1.37
N LYS A 164 7.09 -24.27 -1.00
CA LYS A 164 8.04 -24.47 0.09
C LYS A 164 9.47 -24.49 -0.42
N TYR A 165 9.65 -24.68 -1.73
CA TYR A 165 10.94 -24.85 -2.36
C TYR A 165 11.46 -23.53 -2.90
N PRO A 166 12.79 -23.32 -2.81
CA PRO A 166 13.44 -22.24 -3.54
C PRO A 166 13.14 -22.35 -5.03
N LEU A 167 12.88 -21.20 -5.66
CA LEU A 167 12.73 -21.08 -7.09
C LEU A 167 13.98 -20.40 -7.64
N GLU A 168 14.73 -21.10 -8.47
CA GLU A 168 15.70 -20.47 -9.35
C GLU A 168 15.02 -20.18 -10.67
N LEU A 169 15.03 -18.91 -11.10
CA LEU A 169 14.65 -18.61 -12.48
C LEU A 169 15.79 -19.14 -13.35
N PRO A 170 15.50 -20.08 -14.26
CA PRO A 170 16.57 -20.63 -15.08
C PRO A 170 17.12 -19.56 -16.03
N TYR A 171 18.34 -19.80 -16.50
CA TYR A 171 18.97 -18.95 -17.51
C TYR A 171 18.19 -19.05 -18.83
N ALA A 172 17.64 -17.94 -19.30
CA ALA A 172 16.89 -17.88 -20.56
C ALA A 172 17.43 -16.73 -21.41
N HIS A 173 17.57 -16.95 -22.72
CA HIS A 173 17.87 -15.86 -23.63
C HIS A 173 16.57 -15.12 -23.95
N TRP A 174 16.26 -14.08 -23.18
CA TRP A 174 15.01 -13.34 -23.29
C TRP A 174 14.94 -12.48 -24.58
N TYR A 175 14.66 -13.05 -25.76
CA TYR A 175 14.67 -12.32 -27.04
C TYR A 175 13.63 -11.17 -27.14
N PHE A 176 12.63 -11.12 -26.28
CA PHE A 176 11.61 -10.06 -26.26
C PHE A 176 11.94 -8.88 -25.33
N HIS A 177 13.13 -8.84 -24.73
CA HIS A 177 13.52 -7.79 -23.77
C HIS A 177 13.40 -6.36 -24.34
N ASP A 178 13.45 -6.18 -25.66
CA ASP A 178 13.28 -4.89 -26.31
C ASP A 178 11.87 -4.30 -26.18
N ALA A 179 10.86 -5.16 -26.24
CA ALA A 179 9.45 -4.79 -26.14
C ALA A 179 8.95 -4.75 -24.70
N LEU A 180 9.56 -5.53 -23.80
CA LEU A 180 9.12 -5.64 -22.42
C LEU A 180 9.22 -4.28 -21.69
N ARG A 181 8.09 -3.85 -21.14
CA ARG A 181 7.96 -2.59 -20.37
C ARG A 181 7.63 -2.87 -18.90
N HIS A 182 6.86 -3.92 -18.64
CA HIS A 182 6.35 -4.24 -17.33
C HIS A 182 6.74 -5.67 -16.94
N LEU A 183 7.47 -5.80 -15.83
CA LEU A 183 7.82 -7.11 -15.27
C LEU A 183 7.32 -7.18 -13.83
N ALA A 184 6.54 -8.21 -13.50
CA ALA A 184 6.07 -8.48 -12.15
C ALA A 184 6.49 -9.89 -11.73
N ILE A 185 7.18 -10.03 -10.60
CA ILE A 185 7.68 -11.31 -10.09
C ILE A 185 7.16 -11.49 -8.67
N SER A 186 6.16 -12.34 -8.48
CA SER A 186 5.57 -12.67 -7.19
C SER A 186 5.94 -14.09 -6.79
N CYS A 187 7.22 -14.29 -6.47
CA CYS A 187 7.77 -15.60 -6.11
C CYS A 187 8.45 -15.51 -4.73
N PRO A 188 7.76 -15.87 -3.63
CA PRO A 188 8.27 -15.70 -2.26
C PRO A 188 9.61 -16.36 -1.98
N HIS A 189 9.88 -17.48 -2.66
CA HIS A 189 11.08 -18.31 -2.49
C HIS A 189 12.08 -18.13 -3.64
N LEU A 190 12.00 -17.04 -4.40
CA LEU A 190 12.95 -16.75 -5.47
C LEU A 190 14.38 -16.62 -4.94
N ILE A 191 15.30 -17.44 -5.46
CA ILE A 191 16.74 -17.26 -5.28
C ILE A 191 17.21 -16.26 -6.35
N ALA A 192 17.42 -15.02 -5.94
CA ALA A 192 17.60 -13.90 -6.86
C ALA A 192 19.02 -13.77 -7.47
N SER A 193 20.02 -14.48 -6.96
CA SER A 193 21.43 -14.09 -7.12
C SER A 193 22.04 -14.37 -8.49
N SER A 194 21.58 -15.37 -9.25
CA SER A 194 22.21 -15.73 -10.54
C SER A 194 21.68 -14.90 -11.71
N TRP A 195 20.37 -14.96 -11.99
CA TRP A 195 19.79 -14.36 -13.19
C TRP A 195 19.89 -12.82 -13.23
N ILE A 196 19.84 -12.13 -12.09
CA ILE A 196 20.01 -10.66 -12.03
C ILE A 196 21.41 -10.22 -12.51
N VAL A 197 22.43 -11.00 -12.17
CA VAL A 197 23.83 -10.67 -12.52
C VAL A 197 24.09 -10.88 -14.01
N HIS A 198 23.38 -11.82 -14.62
CA HIS A 198 23.66 -12.29 -15.95
C HIS A 198 22.74 -11.71 -17.03
N GLU A 199 21.47 -11.49 -16.72
CA GLU A 199 20.44 -11.06 -17.67
C GLU A 199 20.17 -9.56 -17.60
N THR A 200 21.23 -8.76 -17.75
CA THR A 200 21.12 -7.29 -17.63
C THR A 200 20.26 -6.64 -18.72
N GLU A 201 20.12 -7.30 -19.87
CA GLU A 201 19.34 -6.83 -21.02
C GLU A 201 17.84 -6.80 -20.74
N LEU A 202 17.33 -7.78 -19.99
CA LEU A 202 15.93 -7.89 -19.59
C LEU A 202 15.41 -6.63 -18.89
N PHE A 203 16.27 -5.96 -18.12
CA PHE A 203 15.91 -4.81 -17.30
C PHE A 203 16.13 -3.46 -17.97
N SER A 204 16.85 -3.44 -19.11
CA SER A 204 17.29 -2.19 -19.75
C SER A 204 16.13 -1.30 -20.25
N ASN A 205 15.01 -1.95 -20.56
CA ASN A 205 13.87 -1.38 -21.28
C ASN A 205 12.58 -1.30 -20.45
N LEU A 206 12.63 -1.74 -19.19
CA LEU A 206 11.51 -1.70 -18.27
C LEU A 206 11.17 -0.27 -17.86
N SER A 207 9.88 0.06 -17.92
CA SER A 207 9.30 1.24 -17.27
C SER A 207 8.73 0.90 -15.89
N SER A 208 8.33 -0.35 -15.66
CA SER A 208 7.81 -0.83 -14.38
C SER A 208 8.37 -2.18 -14.00
N LEU A 209 8.82 -2.30 -12.74
CA LEU A 209 9.28 -3.54 -12.15
C LEU A 209 8.61 -3.74 -10.79
N THR A 210 7.95 -4.89 -10.61
CA THR A 210 7.43 -5.34 -9.31
C THR A 210 8.10 -6.64 -8.92
N ILE A 211 8.68 -6.71 -7.72
CA ILE A 211 9.23 -7.94 -7.16
C ILE A 211 8.66 -8.15 -5.76
N LEU A 212 7.84 -9.17 -5.61
CA LEU A 212 7.27 -9.65 -4.34
C LEU A 212 8.05 -10.89 -3.90
N ALA A 213 9.35 -10.71 -3.64
CA ALA A 213 10.28 -11.77 -3.29
C ALA A 213 11.34 -11.28 -2.31
N VAL A 214 12.09 -12.23 -1.75
CA VAL A 214 13.28 -11.98 -0.95
C VAL A 214 14.44 -11.70 -1.91
N ILE A 215 14.92 -10.45 -1.95
CA ILE A 215 16.08 -10.05 -2.78
C ILE A 215 17.19 -9.53 -1.88
N GLU A 216 18.42 -9.98 -2.12
CA GLU A 216 19.60 -9.42 -1.45
C GLU A 216 19.85 -7.96 -1.88
N THR A 217 20.35 -7.13 -0.97
CA THR A 217 20.66 -5.73 -1.25
C THR A 217 21.73 -5.56 -2.36
N SER A 218 22.65 -6.52 -2.49
CA SER A 218 23.62 -6.61 -3.60
C SER A 218 22.92 -6.75 -4.96
N SER A 219 21.96 -7.65 -5.05
CA SER A 219 21.15 -7.89 -6.26
C SER A 219 20.27 -6.68 -6.58
N LEU A 220 19.64 -6.10 -5.55
CA LEU A 220 18.85 -4.87 -5.68
C LEU A 220 19.68 -3.71 -6.25
N ARG A 221 20.93 -3.63 -5.83
CA ARG A 221 21.86 -2.63 -6.33
C ARG A 221 22.26 -2.86 -7.78
N MET A 222 22.55 -4.09 -8.18
CA MET A 222 22.84 -4.43 -9.59
C MET A 222 21.65 -4.05 -10.47
N LEU A 223 20.45 -4.41 -10.04
CA LEU A 223 19.18 -4.01 -10.63
C LEU A 223 19.12 -2.48 -10.86
N CYS A 224 19.39 -1.67 -9.83
CA CYS A 224 19.39 -0.20 -9.97
C CYS A 224 20.40 0.33 -11.00
N HIS A 225 21.54 -0.34 -11.23
CA HIS A 225 22.52 0.10 -12.23
C HIS A 225 22.06 -0.12 -13.67
N HIS A 226 21.28 -1.18 -13.90
CA HIS A 226 20.83 -1.55 -15.24
C HIS A 226 19.51 -0.86 -15.65
N MET A 227 18.68 -0.50 -14.68
CA MET A 227 17.34 0.03 -14.88
C MET A 227 17.28 1.54 -15.15
N LYS A 228 17.91 1.98 -16.25
CA LYS A 228 17.99 3.41 -16.60
C LYS A 228 16.65 4.04 -17.00
N ARG A 229 15.70 3.24 -17.51
CA ARG A 229 14.39 3.70 -18.01
C ARG A 229 13.24 3.50 -17.01
N LEU A 230 13.53 2.96 -15.85
CA LEU A 230 12.52 2.55 -14.89
C LEU A 230 11.84 3.77 -14.27
N GLU A 231 10.51 3.83 -14.37
CA GLU A 231 9.66 4.87 -13.82
C GLU A 231 9.00 4.42 -12.51
N GLN A 232 8.65 3.13 -12.41
CA GLN A 232 8.03 2.54 -11.23
C GLN A 232 8.81 1.32 -10.75
N PHE A 233 9.16 1.30 -9.46
CA PHE A 233 9.81 0.17 -8.84
C PHE A 233 9.12 -0.24 -7.54
N VAL A 234 8.66 -1.47 -7.46
CA VAL A 234 8.08 -2.09 -6.27
C VAL A 234 8.94 -3.29 -5.89
N CYS A 235 9.50 -3.30 -4.69
CA CYS A 235 10.26 -4.43 -4.16
C CYS A 235 9.81 -4.70 -2.72
N THR A 236 9.05 -5.76 -2.48
CA THR A 236 8.53 -6.10 -1.15
C THR A 236 8.75 -7.56 -0.81
N ALA A 237 9.28 -7.84 0.38
CA ALA A 237 9.42 -9.21 0.84
C ALA A 237 8.09 -9.75 1.44
N PRO A 238 7.64 -10.97 1.09
CA PRO A 238 6.48 -11.60 1.70
C PRO A 238 6.70 -11.92 3.20
N LYS A 239 5.62 -12.24 3.93
CA LYS A 239 5.67 -12.70 5.34
C LYS A 239 5.51 -14.23 5.39
N PRO A 240 6.22 -14.98 6.27
CA PRO A 240 7.37 -14.60 7.09
C PRO A 240 8.68 -14.78 6.30
N SER A 241 9.52 -13.75 6.23
CA SER A 241 10.83 -13.86 5.57
C SER A 241 11.90 -14.19 6.62
N VAL A 242 12.32 -15.45 6.72
CA VAL A 242 13.54 -15.80 7.48
C VAL A 242 14.73 -15.41 6.62
N PHE A 243 15.24 -14.19 6.82
CA PHE A 243 16.40 -13.68 6.10
C PHE A 243 17.69 -14.16 6.77
N ARG A 244 18.63 -14.68 5.97
CA ARG A 244 20.04 -14.80 6.33
C ARG A 244 20.86 -14.30 5.14
N THR A 245 21.29 -13.04 5.19
CA THR A 245 22.34 -12.54 4.29
C THR A 245 23.68 -12.88 4.93
N ASP A 246 24.49 -13.70 4.26
CA ASP A 246 25.81 -14.06 4.78
C ASP A 246 26.83 -12.91 4.67
N ARG A 247 26.54 -11.88 3.87
CA ARG A 247 27.42 -10.71 3.68
C ARG A 247 26.67 -9.39 3.92
N PRO A 248 27.20 -8.51 4.78
CA PRO A 248 26.65 -7.17 4.93
C PRO A 248 26.90 -6.35 3.66
N PHE A 249 26.00 -5.41 3.38
CA PHE A 249 26.17 -4.45 2.29
C PHE A 249 27.24 -3.42 2.68
N GLU A 250 28.26 -3.29 1.84
CA GLU A 250 29.28 -2.26 2.00
C GLU A 250 28.84 -0.98 1.28
N ARG A 251 28.90 0.14 2.00
CA ARG A 251 28.60 1.46 1.42
C ARG A 251 29.68 1.83 0.42
N GLU A 252 29.30 1.98 -0.84
CA GLU A 252 30.17 2.54 -1.87
C GLU A 252 30.08 4.06 -1.96
N GLU A 253 31.10 4.67 -2.54
CA GLU A 253 31.21 6.12 -2.71
C GLU A 253 30.30 6.67 -3.82
N SER A 254 29.99 5.85 -4.84
CA SER A 254 29.17 6.29 -5.98
C SER A 254 27.68 6.14 -5.69
N PRO A 255 26.87 7.19 -5.89
CA PRO A 255 25.42 7.10 -5.73
C PRO A 255 24.77 6.22 -6.81
N LEU A 256 23.74 5.48 -6.41
CA LEU A 256 22.80 4.74 -7.25
C LEU A 256 21.81 5.72 -7.87
N LYS A 257 22.19 6.25 -9.03
CA LYS A 257 21.38 7.23 -9.75
C LYS A 257 20.31 6.55 -10.61
N MET A 258 19.04 6.83 -10.34
CA MET A 258 17.90 6.35 -11.14
C MET A 258 17.13 7.55 -11.71
N ASP A 259 17.60 8.04 -12.86
CA ASP A 259 17.19 9.34 -13.43
C ASP A 259 15.71 9.44 -13.80
N ASN A 260 15.04 8.32 -14.09
CA ASN A 260 13.65 8.30 -14.54
C ASN A 260 12.67 7.80 -13.48
N LEU A 261 13.14 7.41 -12.29
CA LEU A 261 12.31 6.78 -11.28
C LEU A 261 11.37 7.82 -10.64
N ARG A 262 10.06 7.63 -10.83
CA ARG A 262 8.98 8.46 -10.28
C ARG A 262 8.34 7.83 -9.06
N GLU A 263 8.22 6.50 -9.04
CA GLU A 263 7.59 5.77 -7.95
C GLU A 263 8.51 4.68 -7.41
N LEU A 264 8.72 4.68 -6.09
CA LEU A 264 9.53 3.68 -5.42
C LEU A 264 8.77 3.14 -4.20
N THR A 265 8.51 1.83 -4.19
CA THR A 265 7.95 1.10 -3.05
C THR A 265 8.93 0.05 -2.55
N LEU A 266 9.37 0.18 -1.30
CA LEU A 266 10.33 -0.72 -0.65
C LEU A 266 9.70 -1.37 0.58
N GLY A 267 9.40 -2.65 0.51
CA GLY A 267 8.99 -3.48 1.65
C GLY A 267 10.14 -4.36 2.13
N LEU A 268 11.27 -3.73 2.50
CA LEU A 268 12.48 -4.43 2.92
C LEU A 268 12.32 -4.85 4.38
N ALA A 269 11.96 -6.12 4.58
CA ALA A 269 11.77 -6.69 5.90
C ALA A 269 13.13 -6.88 6.59
N GLY A 270 13.47 -6.03 7.56
CA GLY A 270 14.59 -6.25 8.49
C GLY A 270 15.95 -6.52 7.85
N GLN A 271 16.15 -6.17 6.57
CA GLN A 271 17.41 -6.47 5.89
C GLN A 271 18.52 -5.63 6.53
N PRO A 272 19.60 -6.28 7.00
CA PRO A 272 20.74 -5.54 7.52
C PRO A 272 21.25 -4.61 6.43
N ASN A 273 21.63 -3.38 6.81
CA ASN A 273 22.19 -2.36 5.91
C ASN A 273 21.19 -1.72 4.92
N THR A 274 19.88 -1.83 5.16
CA THR A 274 18.88 -1.06 4.40
C THR A 274 19.22 0.44 4.40
N GLU A 275 19.76 0.95 5.51
CA GLU A 275 20.26 2.33 5.64
C GLU A 275 21.34 2.66 4.59
N HIS A 276 22.28 1.75 4.32
CA HIS A 276 23.35 1.97 3.36
C HIS A 276 22.84 1.98 1.92
N PHE A 277 21.84 1.16 1.61
CA PHE A 277 21.16 1.22 0.32
C PHE A 277 20.45 2.56 0.14
N LEU A 278 19.64 2.99 1.12
CA LEU A 278 18.95 4.28 1.06
C LEU A 278 19.91 5.47 0.93
N ALA A 279 21.04 5.43 1.65
CA ALA A 279 22.08 6.46 1.59
C ALA A 279 22.71 6.60 0.20
N ALA A 280 22.68 5.54 -0.60
CA ALA A 280 23.26 5.53 -1.93
C ALA A 280 22.28 6.01 -3.01
N LEU A 281 20.97 6.07 -2.74
CA LEU A 281 19.98 6.44 -3.77
C LEU A 281 20.06 7.93 -4.16
N ASP A 282 20.17 8.19 -5.46
CA ASP A 282 20.00 9.52 -6.07
C ASP A 282 18.82 9.49 -7.06
N LEU A 283 17.70 10.08 -6.65
CA LEU A 283 16.38 9.94 -7.28
C LEU A 283 15.79 11.31 -7.65
N PRO A 284 16.30 11.99 -8.70
CA PRO A 284 15.98 13.38 -8.99
C PRO A 284 14.53 13.62 -9.45
N LEU A 285 13.86 12.61 -10.01
CA LEU A 285 12.48 12.70 -10.51
C LEU A 285 11.46 11.96 -9.63
N LEU A 286 11.84 11.59 -8.41
CA LEU A 286 10.95 10.86 -7.51
C LEU A 286 9.74 11.72 -7.16
N GLU A 287 8.54 11.13 -7.29
CA GLU A 287 7.26 11.76 -6.97
C GLU A 287 6.54 11.02 -5.85
N HIS A 288 6.67 9.68 -5.82
CA HIS A 288 6.05 8.82 -4.82
C HIS A 288 7.08 7.90 -4.17
N PHE A 289 7.12 7.91 -2.84
CA PHE A 289 8.01 7.06 -2.07
C PHE A 289 7.26 6.34 -0.96
N HIS A 290 7.20 5.02 -1.06
CA HIS A 290 6.64 4.15 -0.05
C HIS A 290 7.74 3.25 0.51
N ILE A 291 7.90 3.24 1.83
CA ILE A 291 8.80 2.32 2.50
C ILE A 291 8.10 1.67 3.68
N ARG A 292 8.27 0.36 3.83
CA ARG A 292 7.80 -0.43 4.96
C ARG A 292 8.99 -1.12 5.60
N PHE A 293 9.33 -0.69 6.81
CA PHE A 293 10.31 -1.35 7.66
C PHE A 293 9.62 -2.43 8.48
N ARG A 294 10.20 -3.62 8.51
CA ARG A 294 9.86 -4.64 9.51
C ARG A 294 11.01 -4.78 10.49
N VAL A 295 10.73 -4.64 11.77
CA VAL A 295 11.72 -4.71 12.84
C VAL A 295 11.40 -5.90 13.72
N SER A 296 12.31 -6.88 13.75
CA SER A 296 12.20 -8.10 14.56
C SER A 296 13.23 -8.20 15.68
N ASP A 297 14.32 -7.42 15.63
CA ASP A 297 15.42 -7.49 16.59
C ASP A 297 15.83 -6.09 17.11
N ALA A 298 16.23 -6.05 18.38
CA ALA A 298 16.79 -4.89 19.07
C ALA A 298 18.11 -4.39 18.44
N ALA A 299 18.83 -5.22 17.67
CA ALA A 299 20.03 -4.80 16.94
C ALA A 299 19.78 -3.58 16.02
N TRP A 300 18.59 -3.50 15.42
CA TRP A 300 18.18 -2.41 14.53
C TRP A 300 18.18 -1.03 15.22
N VAL A 301 18.00 -0.98 16.55
CA VAL A 301 18.00 0.27 17.32
C VAL A 301 19.30 1.06 17.16
N LYS A 302 20.43 0.36 16.94
CA LYS A 302 21.74 1.02 16.73
C LYS A 302 21.83 1.74 15.38
N SER A 303 21.09 1.28 14.37
CA SER A 303 21.07 1.86 13.01
C SER A 303 20.09 3.03 12.86
N ILE A 304 19.20 3.25 13.83
CA ILE A 304 18.16 4.31 13.77
C ILE A 304 18.73 5.70 13.41
N PRO A 305 19.81 6.22 14.04
CA PRO A 305 20.29 7.57 13.72
C PRO A 305 20.75 7.72 12.27
N GLN A 306 21.42 6.70 11.74
CA GLN A 306 21.91 6.66 10.37
C GLN A 306 20.74 6.55 9.40
N LEU A 307 19.83 5.60 9.64
CA LEU A 307 18.61 5.42 8.86
C LEU A 307 17.79 6.72 8.76
N ILE A 308 17.66 7.47 9.87
CA ILE A 308 16.96 8.75 9.87
C ILE A 308 17.68 9.76 8.98
N SER A 309 19.02 9.82 9.02
CA SER A 309 19.81 10.70 8.16
C SER A 309 19.55 10.37 6.69
N ASP A 310 19.57 9.09 6.34
CA ASP A 310 19.45 8.61 4.96
C ASP A 310 18.01 8.80 4.44
N LEU A 311 17.00 8.46 5.26
CA LEU A 311 15.60 8.76 4.95
C LEU A 311 15.37 10.27 4.79
N THR A 312 15.96 11.10 5.64
CA THR A 312 15.81 12.57 5.52
C THR A 312 16.35 13.06 4.18
N ALA A 313 17.47 12.51 3.70
CA ALA A 313 18.06 12.89 2.43
C ALA A 313 17.15 12.53 1.25
N VAL A 314 16.59 11.31 1.24
CA VAL A 314 15.65 10.85 0.19
C VAL A 314 14.31 11.59 0.23
N LEU A 315 13.78 11.84 1.43
CA LEU A 315 12.46 12.44 1.58
C LEU A 315 12.45 13.94 1.27
N ARG A 316 13.50 14.68 1.63
CA ARG A 316 13.50 16.16 1.58
C ARG A 316 13.07 16.74 0.22
N PRO A 317 13.54 16.25 -0.94
CA PRO A 317 13.07 16.75 -2.25
C PRO A 317 11.55 16.61 -2.46
N LEU A 318 10.93 15.57 -1.90
CA LEU A 318 9.49 15.27 -2.03
C LEU A 318 8.59 16.20 -1.21
N LEU A 319 9.15 16.89 -0.21
CA LEU A 319 8.35 17.63 0.79
C LEU A 319 7.95 19.04 0.36
N THR A 320 8.47 19.53 -0.77
CA THR A 320 8.25 20.91 -1.26
C THR A 320 6.78 21.30 -1.43
N HIS A 321 5.88 20.33 -1.60
CA HIS A 321 4.45 20.55 -1.80
C HIS A 321 3.57 19.83 -0.79
N VAL A 322 4.15 19.29 0.28
CA VAL A 322 3.39 18.56 1.31
C VAL A 322 2.67 19.56 2.21
N THR A 323 1.34 19.58 2.17
CA THR A 323 0.51 20.39 3.08
C THR A 323 -0.37 19.54 4.00
N HIS A 324 -0.31 18.22 3.83
CA HIS A 324 -1.04 17.25 4.61
C HIS A 324 -0.10 16.19 5.20
N ALA A 325 -0.29 15.85 6.47
CA ALA A 325 0.39 14.75 7.12
C ALA A 325 -0.61 13.89 7.90
N GLU A 326 -0.43 12.58 7.91
CA GLU A 326 -1.13 11.66 8.82
C GLU A 326 -0.10 10.87 9.61
N VAL A 327 -0.31 10.78 10.92
CA VAL A 327 0.45 9.89 11.81
C VAL A 327 -0.53 8.88 12.36
N LEU A 328 -0.33 7.62 12.00
CA LEU A 328 -1.16 6.51 12.41
C LEU A 328 -0.35 5.58 13.29
N ALA A 329 -0.94 5.11 14.38
CA ALA A 329 -0.40 4.04 15.21
C ALA A 329 -1.48 2.96 15.34
N HIS A 330 -1.06 1.71 15.52
CA HIS A 330 -1.98 0.60 15.75
C HIS A 330 -1.37 -0.41 16.72
N ASP A 331 -2.05 -0.66 17.84
CA ASP A 331 -1.74 -1.70 18.85
C ASP A 331 -0.25 -1.77 19.28
N GLU A 332 0.44 -0.61 19.32
CA GLU A 332 1.88 -0.45 19.60
C GLU A 332 2.81 -1.27 18.66
N ALA A 333 2.27 -1.95 17.66
CA ALA A 333 3.00 -2.86 16.78
C ALA A 333 3.25 -2.22 15.43
N GLU A 334 2.34 -1.40 14.94
CA GLU A 334 2.47 -0.78 13.64
C GLU A 334 2.29 0.73 13.75
N ALA A 335 3.08 1.48 12.98
CA ALA A 335 2.94 2.92 12.88
C ALA A 335 3.25 3.40 11.47
N ALA A 336 2.53 4.41 11.01
CA ALA A 336 2.69 4.95 9.67
C ALA A 336 2.75 6.48 9.71
N LEU A 337 3.66 7.04 8.91
CA LEU A 337 3.69 8.44 8.53
C LEU A 337 3.31 8.55 7.06
N ILE A 338 2.29 9.35 6.79
CA ILE A 338 1.77 9.54 5.44
C ILE A 338 1.82 11.03 5.14
N LEU A 339 2.39 11.40 4.01
CA LEU A 339 2.49 12.79 3.58
C LEU A 339 1.87 12.95 2.20
N SER A 340 1.05 13.99 2.02
CA SER A 340 0.41 14.29 0.75
C SER A 340 0.22 15.80 0.54
N ARG A 341 -0.17 16.17 -0.68
CA ARG A 341 -0.48 17.56 -1.02
C ARG A 341 -1.78 18.00 -0.36
N THR A 342 -2.83 17.17 -0.40
CA THR A 342 -4.10 17.36 0.32
C THR A 342 -4.55 16.04 0.97
N PRO A 343 -5.58 16.06 1.84
CA PRO A 343 -6.14 14.83 2.45
C PRO A 343 -6.69 13.79 1.47
N ILE A 344 -7.02 14.19 0.24
CA ILE A 344 -7.65 13.33 -0.78
C ILE A 344 -6.70 12.90 -1.89
N ASP A 345 -5.52 13.53 -1.98
CA ASP A 345 -4.53 13.17 -3.00
C ASP A 345 -3.84 11.85 -2.67
N ALA A 346 -3.32 11.20 -3.72
CA ALA A 346 -2.40 10.09 -3.57
C ALA A 346 -1.22 10.51 -2.65
N PRO A 347 -0.80 9.65 -1.71
CA PRO A 347 0.38 9.92 -0.89
C PRO A 347 1.62 10.16 -1.74
N VAL A 348 2.34 11.23 -1.41
CA VAL A 348 3.69 11.49 -1.91
C VAL A 348 4.68 10.62 -1.14
N VAL A 349 4.49 10.51 0.19
CA VAL A 349 5.34 9.69 1.04
C VAL A 349 4.48 8.79 1.92
N VAL A 350 4.87 7.52 2.03
CA VAL A 350 4.35 6.57 3.03
C VAL A 350 5.53 5.90 3.71
N VAL A 351 5.68 6.08 5.02
CA VAL A 351 6.67 5.38 5.83
C VAL A 351 5.93 4.53 6.84
N MET A 352 5.97 3.21 6.67
CA MET A 352 5.37 2.23 7.58
C MET A 352 6.45 1.55 8.42
N LEU A 353 6.17 1.38 9.70
CA LEU A 353 6.96 0.62 10.65
C LEU A 353 6.08 -0.52 11.17
N ASP A 354 6.59 -1.73 11.08
CA ASP A 354 5.93 -2.96 11.54
C ASP A 354 6.88 -3.66 12.52
N VAL A 355 6.49 -3.75 13.78
CA VAL A 355 7.29 -4.29 14.87
C VAL A 355 6.77 -5.69 15.20
N GLU A 356 7.41 -6.71 14.63
CA GLU A 356 7.02 -8.10 14.80
C GLU A 356 7.75 -8.72 16.00
N ASN A 357 7.01 -9.38 16.90
CA ASN A 357 7.54 -10.14 18.04
C ASN A 357 8.48 -9.38 19.00
N ALA A 358 8.56 -8.05 18.90
CA ALA A 358 9.46 -7.28 19.75
C ALA A 358 8.85 -7.03 21.14
N ASP A 359 9.73 -6.97 22.15
CA ASP A 359 9.33 -6.57 23.49
C ASP A 359 8.83 -5.12 23.53
N SER A 360 8.11 -4.76 24.59
CA SER A 360 7.56 -3.40 24.76
C SER A 360 8.64 -2.31 24.71
N LYS A 361 9.86 -2.64 25.16
CA LYS A 361 11.00 -1.73 25.10
C LYS A 361 11.44 -1.47 23.66
N SER A 362 11.54 -2.50 22.82
CA SER A 362 11.92 -2.40 21.42
C SER A 362 10.86 -1.67 20.60
N LYS A 363 9.58 -1.97 20.84
CA LYS A 363 8.45 -1.19 20.30
C LYS A 363 8.64 0.30 20.61
N ALA A 364 8.91 0.64 21.88
CA ALA A 364 9.11 2.03 22.25
C ALA A 364 10.31 2.70 21.56
N HIS A 365 11.38 1.97 21.21
CA HIS A 365 12.52 2.51 20.47
C HIS A 365 12.21 2.69 18.98
N VAL A 366 11.49 1.76 18.36
CA VAL A 366 11.08 1.90 16.95
C VAL A 366 10.16 3.10 16.80
N LEU A 367 9.25 3.31 17.74
CA LEU A 367 8.34 4.44 17.70
C LEU A 367 9.03 5.79 17.94
N LYS A 368 10.21 5.81 18.58
CA LYS A 368 11.09 7.01 18.63
C LYS A 368 11.65 7.40 17.26
N LEU A 369 11.62 6.51 16.25
CA LEU A 369 12.04 6.88 14.90
C LEU A 369 11.29 8.11 14.43
N PHE A 370 9.96 8.16 14.58
CA PHE A 370 9.16 9.30 14.14
C PHE A 370 9.45 10.57 14.94
N SER A 371 9.74 10.48 16.24
CA SER A 371 10.04 11.67 17.06
C SER A 371 11.37 12.31 16.68
N VAL A 372 12.28 11.56 16.08
CA VAL A 372 13.57 12.06 15.60
C VAL A 372 13.54 12.38 14.10
N LEU A 373 12.72 11.66 13.30
CA LEU A 373 12.57 11.87 11.86
C LEU A 373 11.79 13.15 11.56
N LEU A 374 10.61 13.35 12.14
CA LEU A 374 9.72 14.48 11.81
C LEU A 374 10.39 15.87 11.96
N PRO A 375 11.18 16.16 13.01
CA PRO A 375 11.85 17.45 13.12
C PRO A 375 12.84 17.73 11.99
N LYS A 376 13.42 16.69 11.37
CA LYS A 376 14.39 16.82 10.27
C LYS A 376 13.76 17.01 8.91
N LEU A 377 12.47 16.70 8.77
CA LEU A 377 11.70 16.82 7.53
C LEU A 377 11.22 18.25 7.26
N ALA A 378 11.34 19.18 8.21
CA ALA A 378 10.93 20.58 8.05
C ALA A 378 9.47 20.73 7.56
N LEU A 379 8.54 20.06 8.23
CA LEU A 379 7.10 20.00 7.89
C LEU A 379 6.33 21.29 8.24
N GLU A 380 6.97 22.45 8.08
CA GLU A 380 6.40 23.77 8.42
C GLU A 380 5.22 24.14 7.52
N ASP A 381 5.12 23.60 6.31
CA ASP A 381 4.00 23.91 5.41
C ASP A 381 2.76 23.05 5.62
N VAL A 382 2.83 22.05 6.52
CA VAL A 382 1.68 21.19 6.83
C VAL A 382 0.57 22.01 7.48
N ARG A 383 -0.59 22.06 6.81
CA ARG A 383 -1.80 22.76 7.24
C ARG A 383 -2.85 21.82 7.82
N THR A 384 -2.83 20.56 7.41
CA THR A 384 -3.83 19.56 7.81
C THR A 384 -3.12 18.34 8.39
N LEU A 385 -3.56 17.88 9.56
CA LEU A 385 -2.92 16.80 10.30
C LEU A 385 -3.94 15.70 10.67
N GLY A 386 -3.72 14.48 10.20
CA GLY A 386 -4.42 13.27 10.61
C GLY A 386 -3.71 12.57 11.76
N LEU A 387 -4.46 12.15 12.76
CA LEU A 387 -3.94 11.42 13.92
C LEU A 387 -4.82 10.21 14.20
N ALA A 388 -4.24 9.01 14.28
CA ALA A 388 -4.93 7.78 14.69
C ALA A 388 -4.12 7.05 15.76
N ASP A 389 -4.71 6.82 16.94
CA ASP A 389 -4.12 6.12 18.09
C ASP A 389 -2.72 6.60 18.50
N VAL A 390 -2.34 7.82 18.13
CA VAL A 390 -0.97 8.36 18.28
C VAL A 390 -0.57 8.50 19.75
N HIS A 391 -1.56 8.59 20.65
CA HIS A 391 -1.36 8.64 22.11
C HIS A 391 -0.68 7.36 22.66
N THR A 392 -0.79 6.24 21.93
CA THR A 392 -0.09 4.99 22.26
C THR A 392 1.41 5.05 21.97
N LEU A 393 1.87 6.06 21.19
CA LEU A 393 3.28 6.22 20.89
C LEU A 393 4.03 6.88 22.06
N PRO A 394 5.21 6.38 22.46
CA PRO A 394 6.07 7.09 23.41
C PRO A 394 6.49 8.43 22.82
N ASN A 395 6.52 9.47 23.67
CA ASN A 395 6.91 10.82 23.27
C ASN A 395 6.07 11.40 22.12
N TRP A 396 4.81 10.97 21.93
CA TRP A 396 3.97 11.46 20.84
C TRP A 396 3.82 12.99 20.82
N ARG A 397 3.97 13.65 21.98
CA ARG A 397 4.01 15.12 22.08
C ARG A 397 5.12 15.72 21.25
N GLU A 398 6.31 15.14 21.29
CA GLU A 398 7.46 15.62 20.52
C GLU A 398 7.18 15.58 19.02
N LEU A 399 6.41 14.58 18.55
CA LEU A 399 5.99 14.47 17.14
C LEU A 399 5.23 15.72 16.69
N LEU A 400 4.34 16.23 17.55
CA LEU A 400 3.52 17.39 17.21
C LEU A 400 4.32 18.69 17.10
N GLY A 401 5.54 18.73 17.64
CA GLY A 401 6.32 19.95 17.79
C GLY A 401 6.78 20.51 16.45
N CYS A 402 6.79 19.64 15.44
CA CYS A 402 7.21 19.92 14.08
C CYS A 402 6.12 20.65 13.27
N PHE A 403 4.88 20.68 13.76
CA PHE A 403 3.71 21.14 13.02
C PHE A 403 3.24 22.54 13.45
N SER A 404 4.11 23.55 13.40
CA SER A 404 3.81 24.93 13.88
C SER A 404 2.62 25.62 13.19
N HIS A 405 2.23 25.10 12.03
CA HIS A 405 1.39 25.75 11.03
C HIS A 405 0.08 25.01 10.72
N VAL A 406 -0.17 23.90 11.41
CA VAL A 406 -1.41 23.13 11.28
C VAL A 406 -2.61 23.98 11.64
N GLN A 407 -3.57 24.02 10.73
CA GLN A 407 -4.85 24.72 10.83
C GLN A 407 -6.00 23.76 11.09
N GLU A 408 -5.91 22.52 10.61
CA GLU A 408 -6.94 21.52 10.82
C GLU A 408 -6.35 20.22 11.34
N VAL A 409 -6.94 19.68 12.41
CA VAL A 409 -6.58 18.37 12.95
C VAL A 409 -7.77 17.43 12.77
N TRP A 410 -7.51 16.26 12.22
CA TRP A 410 -8.45 15.17 12.07
C TRP A 410 -8.03 14.05 13.02
N TYR A 411 -8.81 13.83 14.07
CA TYR A 411 -8.51 12.81 15.06
C TYR A 411 -9.42 11.60 14.83
N MET A 412 -8.81 10.50 14.41
CA MET A 412 -9.48 9.22 14.16
C MET A 412 -9.73 8.48 15.46
N ARG A 413 -10.92 7.90 15.54
CA ARG A 413 -11.51 7.34 16.76
C ARG A 413 -10.71 6.15 17.33
N PRO A 414 -10.09 6.25 18.53
CA PRO A 414 -9.57 5.07 19.23
C PRO A 414 -10.69 4.12 19.63
N LYS A 415 -10.34 2.83 19.72
CA LYS A 415 -11.21 1.74 20.20
C LYS A 415 -11.84 2.02 21.57
N TYR A 416 -11.20 2.83 22.41
CA TYR A 416 -11.59 3.08 23.80
C TYR A 416 -11.60 4.57 24.16
N TRP A 417 -12.77 5.19 24.13
CA TRP A 417 -12.90 6.64 24.33
C TRP A 417 -12.52 7.16 25.72
N HIS A 418 -12.66 6.33 26.75
CA HIS A 418 -12.29 6.68 28.12
C HIS A 418 -10.77 6.93 28.27
N GLN A 419 -9.94 6.39 27.35
CA GLN A 419 -8.50 6.68 27.32
C GLN A 419 -8.23 8.08 26.74
N VAL A 420 -8.98 8.52 25.72
CA VAL A 420 -8.89 9.88 25.12
C VAL A 420 -9.22 10.98 26.12
N VAL A 421 -10.02 10.68 27.12
CA VAL A 421 -10.50 11.70 28.06
C VAL A 421 -9.67 11.78 29.33
N ALA A 422 -8.98 10.68 29.65
CA ALA A 422 -7.75 10.75 30.44
C ALA A 422 -6.66 11.60 29.72
N ASP A 423 -6.65 11.63 28.39
CA ASP A 423 -5.74 12.43 27.55
C ASP A 423 -6.10 13.93 27.46
N CYS A 424 -6.36 14.56 28.61
CA CYS A 424 -6.17 16.01 28.75
C CYS A 424 -4.80 16.47 28.21
N GLU A 425 -3.80 15.58 28.22
CA GLU A 425 -2.46 15.83 27.71
C GLU A 425 -2.39 16.01 26.19
N LEU A 426 -3.21 15.33 25.38
CA LEU A 426 -3.31 15.58 23.92
C LEU A 426 -3.80 17.00 23.65
N PHE A 427 -4.91 17.37 24.26
CA PHE A 427 -5.47 18.70 24.11
C PHE A 427 -4.56 19.80 24.69
N LYS A 428 -3.91 19.53 25.84
CA LYS A 428 -2.89 20.43 26.42
C LYS A 428 -1.63 20.55 25.57
N ALA A 429 -1.24 19.51 24.83
CA ALA A 429 -0.12 19.53 23.91
C ALA A 429 -0.48 20.17 22.56
N LEU A 430 -1.75 20.13 22.15
CA LEU A 430 -2.19 20.89 20.98
C LEU A 430 -2.37 22.38 21.34
N TRP A 431 -2.59 22.69 22.62
CA TRP A 431 -3.00 24.01 23.07
C TRP A 431 -2.49 24.41 24.48
N SER A 432 -1.78 25.53 24.59
CA SER A 432 -1.50 26.19 25.87
C SER A 432 -1.52 27.72 25.78
N GLU A 433 -2.15 28.37 26.74
CA GLU A 433 -2.41 29.82 26.72
C GLU A 433 -1.25 30.69 27.20
N LYS A 434 -0.06 30.14 27.52
CA LYS A 434 1.01 30.97 28.09
C LYS A 434 1.87 31.63 27.01
N THR A 435 1.40 32.80 26.59
CA THR A 435 2.21 33.89 26.07
C THR A 435 3.38 34.21 27.02
N THR A 436 4.58 33.78 26.67
CA THR A 436 5.77 34.61 26.89
C THR A 436 6.34 34.96 25.53
N CYS A 437 6.12 36.21 25.16
CA CYS A 437 6.80 36.86 24.05
C CYS A 437 8.31 36.88 24.38
N HIS A 438 9.13 36.58 23.37
CA HIS A 438 10.57 36.81 23.34
C HIS A 438 11.45 35.95 24.27
N THR A 439 12.03 34.89 23.69
CA THR A 439 13.48 34.61 23.57
C THR A 439 13.70 33.09 23.51
N SER A 440 13.96 32.57 22.30
CA SER A 440 14.35 31.17 21.99
C SER A 440 13.36 30.07 22.43
N PRO A 441 13.18 28.99 21.66
CA PRO A 441 12.38 27.84 22.10
C PRO A 441 13.12 27.11 23.24
N ARG A 442 12.91 27.52 24.49
CA ARG A 442 13.15 26.66 25.65
C ARG A 442 11.83 26.00 26.02
N MET A 443 11.81 24.68 26.03
CA MET A 443 10.71 23.90 26.61
C MET A 443 10.34 24.50 27.97
N THR A 444 9.08 24.87 28.16
CA THR A 444 8.58 25.22 29.49
C THR A 444 8.62 23.95 30.36
N HIS A 445 8.84 24.08 31.66
CA HIS A 445 8.91 22.95 32.60
C HIS A 445 7.66 22.04 32.65
N ASN A 446 6.62 22.35 31.87
CA ASN A 446 5.36 21.60 31.81
C ASN A 446 5.15 20.80 30.50
N GLY A 447 6.11 20.80 29.55
CA GLY A 447 6.03 19.94 28.36
C GLY A 447 4.83 20.22 27.43
N LEU A 448 4.39 21.48 27.38
CA LEU A 448 3.23 21.93 26.60
C LEU A 448 3.65 22.37 25.21
N LEU A 449 2.82 22.06 24.22
CA LEU A 449 3.10 22.28 22.80
C LEU A 449 1.96 23.10 22.18
N LEU A 450 2.28 23.87 21.14
CA LEU A 450 1.40 24.95 20.65
C LEU A 450 1.21 24.85 19.16
N LEU A 451 0.05 24.35 18.73
CA LEU A 451 -0.41 24.52 17.35
C LEU A 451 -1.04 25.90 17.21
N ARG A 452 -0.19 26.93 17.12
CA ARG A 452 -0.66 28.33 17.10
C ARG A 452 -1.69 28.57 16.00
N SER A 453 -1.57 27.89 14.87
CA SER A 453 -2.38 28.12 13.68
C SER A 453 -3.71 27.34 13.65
N LEU A 454 -4.00 26.53 14.67
CA LEU A 454 -5.14 25.63 14.69
C LEU A 454 -6.48 26.39 14.67
N ARG A 455 -7.35 26.00 13.74
CA ARG A 455 -8.68 26.60 13.47
C ARG A 455 -9.80 25.58 13.58
N LYS A 456 -9.52 24.30 13.29
CA LYS A 456 -10.55 23.25 13.23
C LYS A 456 -10.03 21.95 13.80
N ILE A 457 -10.86 21.28 14.58
CA ILE A 457 -10.63 19.90 14.99
C ILE A 457 -11.85 19.08 14.58
N THR A 458 -11.62 18.05 13.76
CA THR A 458 -12.64 17.11 13.34
C THR A 458 -12.42 15.77 14.03
N PHE A 459 -13.45 15.25 14.69
CA PHE A 459 -13.48 13.90 15.22
C PHE A 459 -14.27 13.01 14.27
N THR A 460 -13.66 11.92 13.82
CA THR A 460 -14.28 11.00 12.86
C THR A 460 -14.05 9.54 13.25
N GLY A 461 -15.07 8.71 13.02
CA GLY A 461 -15.01 7.26 13.18
C GLY A 461 -14.33 6.54 12.02
N ARG A 462 -14.02 7.25 10.92
CA ARG A 462 -13.46 6.67 9.70
C ARG A 462 -12.05 7.21 9.46
N PRO A 463 -11.18 6.44 8.81
CA PRO A 463 -9.90 6.98 8.39
C PRO A 463 -10.08 8.10 7.36
N MET A 464 -9.27 9.16 7.45
CA MET A 464 -9.45 10.38 6.65
C MET A 464 -9.43 10.10 5.14
N ARG A 465 -8.53 9.23 4.68
CA ARG A 465 -8.48 8.77 3.29
C ARG A 465 -9.70 7.94 2.86
N PHE A 466 -10.39 7.28 3.79
CA PHE A 466 -11.63 6.54 3.48
C PHE A 466 -12.87 7.44 3.46
N ALA A 467 -12.80 8.63 4.05
CA ALA A 467 -13.86 9.64 3.91
C ALA A 467 -13.82 10.34 2.54
N GLY A 468 -12.64 10.42 1.90
CA GLY A 468 -12.43 11.02 0.58
C GLY A 468 -12.47 10.04 -0.61
N LEU A 469 -12.08 8.78 -0.44
CA LEU A 469 -12.13 7.73 -1.47
C LEU A 469 -13.56 7.20 -1.67
N ARG A 470 -14.44 8.04 -2.22
CA ARG A 470 -15.69 7.59 -2.86
C ARG A 470 -15.48 7.14 -4.32
N ARG A 471 -14.26 7.27 -4.86
CA ARG A 471 -13.93 6.90 -6.25
C ARG A 471 -12.47 6.41 -6.34
N ASP A 472 -12.33 5.17 -6.81
CA ASP A 472 -11.19 4.57 -7.51
C ASP A 472 -9.99 4.01 -6.73
N GLU A 473 -9.28 3.12 -7.44
CA GLU A 473 -8.61 1.88 -7.03
C GLU A 473 -7.24 2.02 -6.33
N THR A 474 -6.87 3.21 -5.84
CA THR A 474 -5.55 3.45 -5.22
C THR A 474 -5.59 3.52 -3.70
N ALA A 475 -6.38 2.64 -3.07
CA ALA A 475 -6.40 2.54 -1.61
C ALA A 475 -5.05 1.98 -1.12
N VAL A 476 -4.19 2.84 -0.56
CA VAL A 476 -3.11 2.37 0.30
C VAL A 476 -3.78 1.82 1.56
N VAL A 477 -4.04 0.51 1.58
CA VAL A 477 -4.56 -0.18 2.75
C VAL A 477 -3.42 -0.26 3.77
N VAL A 478 -3.34 0.73 4.65
CA VAL A 478 -2.28 0.80 5.67
C VAL A 478 -2.49 -0.28 6.74
N PHE A 479 -3.74 -0.66 7.02
CA PHE A 479 -4.08 -1.65 8.05
C PHE A 479 -5.21 -2.58 7.58
N ASN A 480 -4.93 -3.88 7.45
CA ASN A 480 -5.90 -4.88 6.99
C ASN A 480 -6.97 -5.25 8.03
N LYS A 481 -6.89 -4.79 9.29
CA LYS A 481 -7.83 -5.16 10.36
C LYS A 481 -8.11 -4.03 11.36
N TRP A 482 -8.99 -3.11 10.99
CA TRP A 482 -9.64 -2.22 11.97
C TRP A 482 -11.00 -2.81 12.35
N THR A 483 -11.05 -3.61 13.42
CA THR A 483 -12.30 -4.19 13.91
C THR A 483 -13.09 -3.17 14.73
N ALA A 484 -14.28 -2.79 14.25
CA ALA A 484 -15.28 -2.03 15.00
C ALA A 484 -16.14 -2.98 15.84
N HIS A 485 -16.17 -2.81 17.17
CA HIS A 485 -17.19 -3.45 18.01
C HIS A 485 -18.39 -2.49 18.21
N PRO A 486 -19.64 -2.91 17.95
CA PRO A 486 -20.78 -1.97 17.85
C PRO A 486 -21.36 -1.41 19.17
N ASN A 487 -20.88 -1.80 20.36
CA ASN A 487 -21.69 -1.69 21.58
C ASN A 487 -21.04 -0.97 22.80
N GLN A 488 -20.25 0.10 22.62
CA GLN A 488 -19.74 0.86 23.78
C GLN A 488 -20.08 2.37 23.72
N ARG A 489 -20.67 2.87 24.82
CA ARG A 489 -21.16 4.24 25.03
C ARG A 489 -20.23 5.03 25.97
N HIS A 490 -19.62 6.13 25.55
CA HIS A 490 -18.93 7.10 26.45
C HIS A 490 -18.82 8.53 25.87
N LEU A 491 -19.95 9.17 25.56
CA LEU A 491 -20.00 10.47 24.89
C LEU A 491 -19.77 11.70 25.81
N PHE A 492 -20.09 11.57 27.10
CA PHE A 492 -19.98 12.64 28.11
C PHE A 492 -18.56 13.20 28.28
N GLU A 493 -17.56 12.39 27.95
CA GLU A 493 -16.17 12.65 28.23
C GLU A 493 -15.55 13.59 27.17
N LEU A 494 -16.01 13.55 25.91
CA LEU A 494 -15.61 14.49 24.84
C LEU A 494 -15.98 15.92 25.14
N LEU A 495 -17.18 16.09 25.67
CA LEU A 495 -17.84 17.36 25.79
C LEU A 495 -17.30 18.10 27.01
N ARG A 496 -16.91 17.35 28.05
CA ARG A 496 -16.12 17.85 29.17
C ARG A 496 -14.72 18.32 28.78
N LEU A 497 -14.06 17.63 27.84
CA LEU A 497 -12.78 18.06 27.26
C LEU A 497 -12.98 19.29 26.38
N ALA A 498 -13.99 19.28 25.51
CA ALA A 498 -14.36 20.40 24.69
C ALA A 498 -14.60 21.64 25.55
N ASP A 499 -15.24 21.55 26.73
CA ASP A 499 -15.46 22.66 27.66
C ASP A 499 -14.21 23.16 28.36
N ARG A 500 -13.27 22.27 28.68
CA ARG A 500 -11.95 22.66 29.18
C ARG A 500 -11.11 23.36 28.11
N VAL A 501 -11.27 22.96 26.85
CA VAL A 501 -10.68 23.58 25.65
C VAL A 501 -11.59 24.70 25.09
N GLY A 502 -12.77 24.93 25.68
CA GLY A 502 -13.77 25.90 25.21
C GLY A 502 -13.76 27.18 26.02
N ARG A 503 -13.20 27.13 27.24
CA ARG A 503 -12.87 28.30 28.08
C ARG A 503 -11.57 28.98 27.65
N LEU A 504 -11.26 28.94 26.36
CA LEU A 504 -10.12 29.65 25.78
C LEU A 504 -10.50 31.11 25.57
N ASP A 505 -9.58 32.02 25.86
CA ASP A 505 -9.76 33.48 25.74
C ASP A 505 -10.47 33.86 24.42
N GLY A 506 -11.76 34.20 24.55
CA GLY A 506 -12.67 34.50 23.43
C GLY A 506 -12.28 35.74 22.62
N SER A 507 -11.22 36.45 23.03
CA SER A 507 -10.74 37.63 22.32
C SER A 507 -9.82 37.34 21.12
N LYS A 508 -9.28 36.11 20.93
CA LYS A 508 -8.16 35.91 19.98
C LYS A 508 -8.20 34.77 18.95
N ARG A 509 -9.09 33.77 18.99
CA ARG A 509 -9.30 32.80 17.87
C ARG A 509 -10.54 31.91 18.10
N ARG A 510 -11.41 31.76 17.08
CA ARG A 510 -12.52 30.79 17.07
C ARG A 510 -12.03 29.45 16.53
N VAL A 511 -12.05 28.40 17.35
CA VAL A 511 -11.83 27.02 16.88
C VAL A 511 -13.19 26.37 16.62
N GLU A 512 -13.35 25.76 15.45
CA GLU A 512 -14.52 24.99 15.07
C GLU A 512 -14.32 23.51 15.45
N PHE A 513 -15.27 22.95 16.20
CA PHE A 513 -15.30 21.52 16.50
C PHE A 513 -16.35 20.87 15.61
N VAL A 514 -15.92 19.89 14.83
CA VAL A 514 -16.80 19.13 13.94
C VAL A 514 -16.80 17.67 14.38
N PHE A 515 -18.00 17.14 14.58
CA PHE A 515 -18.22 15.73 14.86
C PHE A 515 -18.97 15.12 13.67
N GLU A 516 -18.35 14.14 13.01
CA GLU A 516 -18.91 13.41 11.88
C GLU A 516 -19.29 11.98 12.28
N ASP A 517 -20.21 11.36 11.54
CA ASP A 517 -20.69 9.99 11.76
C ASP A 517 -21.29 9.75 13.16
N VAL A 518 -22.03 10.72 13.72
CA VAL A 518 -22.59 10.64 15.07
C VAL A 518 -24.00 10.01 15.13
N GLU A 519 -24.31 9.11 14.19
CA GLU A 519 -25.61 8.44 14.12
C GLU A 519 -25.90 7.64 15.41
N GLY A 520 -27.05 7.90 16.02
CA GLY A 520 -27.46 7.28 17.29
C GLY A 520 -26.91 7.98 18.54
N HIS A 521 -26.16 9.07 18.37
CA HIS A 521 -25.53 9.82 19.46
C HIS A 521 -25.82 11.32 19.43
N GLN A 522 -26.61 11.81 18.48
CA GLN A 522 -26.79 13.25 18.24
C GLN A 522 -27.32 14.03 19.45
N GLU A 523 -28.36 13.51 20.10
CA GLU A 523 -29.01 14.17 21.24
C GLU A 523 -28.06 14.30 22.44
N GLU A 524 -27.28 13.26 22.71
CA GLU A 524 -26.26 13.25 23.77
C GLU A 524 -25.15 14.30 23.51
N ILE A 525 -24.73 14.47 22.24
CA ILE A 525 -23.75 15.51 21.87
C ILE A 525 -24.33 16.90 22.08
N LEU A 526 -25.56 17.14 21.60
CA LEU A 526 -26.24 18.43 21.69
C LEU A 526 -26.41 18.89 23.14
N VAL A 527 -26.98 18.02 23.98
CA VAL A 527 -27.23 18.32 25.40
C VAL A 527 -25.94 18.70 26.12
N SER A 528 -24.83 18.02 25.85
CA SER A 528 -23.59 18.36 26.53
C SER A 528 -22.89 19.60 25.97
N LEU A 529 -23.01 19.89 24.66
CA LEU A 529 -22.52 21.15 24.08
C LEU A 529 -23.27 22.36 24.64
N GLU A 530 -24.56 22.21 24.94
CA GLU A 530 -25.39 23.24 25.55
C GLU A 530 -25.05 23.48 27.03
N GLN A 531 -24.77 22.40 27.78
CA GLN A 531 -24.34 22.47 29.19
C GLN A 531 -22.98 23.18 29.38
N GLY A 532 -22.13 23.15 28.35
CA GLY A 532 -20.78 23.73 28.37
C GLY A 532 -20.68 25.25 28.34
N GLY A 533 -21.80 25.94 28.12
CA GLY A 533 -21.88 27.39 28.17
C GLY A 533 -21.31 28.08 26.92
N GLY A 534 -22.20 28.64 26.11
CA GLY A 534 -21.84 29.69 25.16
C GLY A 534 -21.38 29.23 23.77
N ARG A 535 -21.88 28.10 23.25
CA ARG A 535 -21.63 27.70 21.85
C ARG A 535 -22.85 27.95 20.96
N GLU A 536 -22.58 28.22 19.69
CA GLU A 536 -23.56 28.06 18.61
C GLU A 536 -23.38 26.64 18.07
N VAL A 537 -24.43 25.82 18.15
CA VAL A 537 -24.41 24.44 17.67
C VAL A 537 -25.30 24.36 16.44
N GLN A 538 -24.74 23.86 15.35
CA GLN A 538 -25.46 23.61 14.09
C GLN A 538 -25.45 22.10 13.83
N THR A 539 -26.62 21.55 13.51
CA THR A 539 -26.77 20.15 13.16
C THR A 539 -27.17 20.00 11.70
N ASP A 540 -26.53 19.07 11.01
CA ASP A 540 -26.82 18.72 9.62
C ASP A 540 -26.73 17.20 9.46
N GLY A 541 -27.87 16.51 9.68
CA GLY A 541 -27.94 15.05 9.64
C GLY A 541 -27.08 14.36 10.71
N SER A 542 -26.05 13.61 10.27
CA SER A 542 -25.08 12.91 11.14
C SER A 542 -23.86 13.77 11.50
N ARG A 543 -23.91 15.07 11.22
CA ARG A 543 -22.85 16.04 11.47
C ARG A 543 -23.28 17.07 12.51
N ILE A 544 -22.42 17.33 13.47
CA ILE A 544 -22.62 18.37 14.50
C ILE A 544 -21.42 19.33 14.47
N VAL A 545 -21.70 20.62 14.37
CA VAL A 545 -20.71 21.69 14.34
C VAL A 545 -20.92 22.57 15.57
N ALA A 546 -19.87 22.76 16.37
CA ALA A 546 -19.89 23.62 17.55
C ALA A 546 -18.89 24.78 17.39
N ARG A 547 -19.38 26.01 17.55
CA ARG A 547 -18.59 27.25 17.47
C ARG A 547 -18.70 28.04 18.77
N SER A 548 -17.62 28.70 19.19
CA SER A 548 -17.67 29.62 20.35
C SER A 548 -18.46 30.90 20.02
N ARG A 549 -19.41 31.30 20.89
CA ARG A 549 -20.15 32.56 20.75
C ARG A 549 -19.18 33.74 20.88
N LEU A 550 -19.35 34.75 20.02
CA LEU A 550 -18.66 36.02 20.24
C LEU A 550 -19.29 36.65 21.49
N ASN A 551 -18.48 36.95 22.50
CA ASN A 551 -18.89 37.91 23.51
C ASN A 551 -19.01 39.26 22.78
N THR A 552 -20.24 39.63 22.44
CA THR A 552 -20.60 40.96 21.92
C THR A 552 -20.52 42.00 23.01
#